data_AF-A0A925WBJ4-F1
#
_entry.id   AF-A0A925WBJ4-F1
#
_cell.length_a   1.000
_cell.length_b   1.000
_cell.length_c   1.000
_cell.angle_alpha   90.00
_cell.angle_beta   90.00
_cell.angle_gamma   90.00
#
_symmetry.space_group_name_H-M   'P 1'
#
loop_
_entity.id
_entity.type
_entity.pdbx_description
1 polymer ?
#
loop_
_entity_poly.entity_id
_entity_poly.type
_entity_poly.pdbx_seq_one_letter_code
_entity_poly.pdbx_strand_id
1 'polypeptide(L)'
;MTATITPATGWVRVATAVRGIEPGKRCTIIVIGRDGSENVAGSWLVGSGGGGATVEGSTIVDPDAVTGVAIRDEGGTDLITLPV
;
A
#
# COMPACT_ATOMS: atom_id res chain seq x y z
N MET A 1 11.90 0.18 -3.26
CA MET A 1 10.63 0.19 -2.49
C MET A 1 10.16 -1.25 -2.43
N THR A 2 9.53 -1.67 -1.35
CA THR A 2 9.07 -3.05 -1.19
C THR A 2 7.67 -3.10 -0.59
N ALA A 3 6.92 -4.14 -0.91
CA ALA A 3 5.66 -4.50 -0.28
C ALA A 3 5.71 -5.98 0.08
N THR A 4 5.27 -6.32 1.28
CA THR A 4 5.14 -7.70 1.75
C THR A 4 3.69 -7.93 2.12
N ILE A 5 3.10 -8.98 1.56
CA ILE A 5 1.79 -9.49 1.94
C ILE A 5 1.99 -10.65 2.89
N THR A 6 1.36 -10.57 4.06
CA THR A 6 1.27 -11.68 5.00
C THR A 6 -0.17 -12.19 5.01
N PRO A 7 -0.44 -13.40 4.50
CA PRO A 7 -1.76 -14.00 4.52
C PRO A 7 -2.31 -14.18 5.94
N ALA A 8 -3.61 -13.95 6.09
CA ALA A 8 -4.41 -14.37 7.23
C ALA A 8 -5.77 -14.87 6.74
N THR A 9 -6.52 -15.57 7.58
CA THR A 9 -7.80 -16.18 7.18
C THR A 9 -8.82 -15.12 6.77
N GLY A 10 -9.02 -14.95 5.46
CA GLY A 10 -9.98 -14.01 4.85
C GLY A 10 -9.52 -12.54 4.79
N TRP A 11 -8.26 -12.25 5.08
CA TRP A 11 -7.70 -10.89 5.00
C TRP A 11 -6.19 -10.93 4.86
N VAL A 12 -5.58 -9.80 4.50
CA VAL A 12 -4.13 -9.67 4.39
C VAL A 12 -3.58 -8.57 5.29
N ARG A 13 -2.40 -8.81 5.87
CA ARG A 13 -1.57 -7.77 6.46
C ARG A 13 -0.56 -7.30 5.41
N VAL A 14 -0.36 -6.00 5.32
CA VAL A 14 0.53 -5.38 4.33
C VAL A 14 1.62 -4.60 5.07
N ALA A 15 2.87 -4.84 4.69
CA ALA A 15 4.03 -4.07 5.13
C ALA A 15 4.66 -3.39 3.92
N THR A 16 4.80 -2.07 3.93
CA THR A 16 5.42 -1.33 2.82
C THR A 16 6.64 -0.53 3.29
N ALA A 17 7.72 -0.58 2.53
CA ALA A 17 8.87 0.30 2.71
C ALA A 17 8.96 1.27 1.53
N VAL A 18 8.51 2.50 1.78
CA VAL A 18 8.40 3.58 0.78
C VAL A 18 9.51 4.60 0.99
N ARG A 19 10.05 5.17 -0.08
CA ARG A 19 11.11 6.20 -0.06
C ARG A 19 10.88 7.15 -1.24
N GLY A 20 11.38 8.39 -1.15
CA GLY A 20 11.36 9.32 -2.29
C GLY A 20 10.00 9.96 -2.60
N ILE A 21 9.06 9.94 -1.64
CA ILE A 21 7.81 10.71 -1.73
C ILE A 21 8.02 12.06 -1.05
N GLU A 22 7.53 13.12 -1.67
CA GLU A 22 7.64 14.49 -1.15
C GLU A 22 6.95 14.62 0.22
N PRO A 23 7.59 15.31 1.20
CA PRO A 23 6.95 15.62 2.47
C PRO A 23 5.61 16.34 2.32
N GLY A 24 4.69 16.07 3.24
CA GLY A 24 3.37 16.68 3.24
C GLY A 24 2.36 16.02 2.30
N LYS A 25 2.77 15.08 1.44
CA LYS A 25 1.81 14.26 0.68
C LYS A 25 1.09 13.29 1.61
N ARG A 26 -0.24 13.22 1.49
CA ARG A 26 -1.03 12.12 2.04
C ARG A 26 -1.03 10.96 1.04
N CYS A 27 -0.65 9.79 1.53
CA CYS A 27 -0.55 8.57 0.73
C CYS A 27 -1.41 7.45 1.33
N THR A 28 -1.84 6.55 0.46
CA THR A 28 -2.69 5.41 0.79
C THR A 28 -2.10 4.13 0.21
N ILE A 29 -2.09 3.05 0.98
CA ILE A 29 -1.78 1.70 0.52
C ILE A 29 -3.05 1.10 -0.07
N ILE A 30 -3.00 0.70 -1.33
CA ILE A 30 -4.07 0.03 -2.06
C ILE A 30 -3.63 -1.40 -2.37
N VAL A 31 -4.41 -2.38 -1.96
CA VAL A 31 -4.25 -3.78 -2.36
C VAL A 31 -5.12 -4.04 -3.58
N ILE A 32 -4.51 -4.55 -4.64
CA ILE A 32 -5.17 -4.81 -5.92
C ILE A 32 -5.52 -6.30 -5.96
N GLY A 33 -6.81 -6.59 -6.13
CA GLY A 33 -7.34 -7.94 -6.33
C GLY A 33 -7.28 -8.37 -7.80
N ARG A 34 -7.31 -9.68 -8.04
CA ARG A 34 -7.28 -10.30 -9.37
C ARG A 34 -8.48 -9.90 -10.24
N ASP A 35 -9.60 -9.57 -9.62
CA ASP A 35 -10.80 -9.06 -10.27
C ASP A 35 -10.72 -7.56 -10.60
N GLY A 36 -9.60 -6.91 -10.30
CA GLY A 36 -9.40 -5.47 -10.45
C GLY A 36 -9.93 -4.65 -9.28
N SER A 37 -10.43 -5.29 -8.21
CA SER A 37 -10.85 -4.57 -7.00
C SER A 37 -9.68 -3.87 -6.33
N GLU A 38 -9.92 -2.68 -5.80
CA GLU A 38 -8.94 -1.88 -5.09
C GLU A 38 -9.38 -1.69 -3.64
N ASN A 39 -8.54 -2.15 -2.71
CA ASN A 39 -8.89 -2.21 -1.30
C ASN A 39 -7.88 -1.43 -0.47
N VAL A 40 -8.34 -0.42 0.27
CA VAL A 40 -7.48 0.39 1.13
C VAL A 40 -7.00 -0.45 2.31
N ALA A 41 -5.68 -0.47 2.53
CA ALA A 41 -5.05 -1.15 3.67
C ALA A 41 -4.56 -0.18 4.75
N GLY A 42 -4.35 1.10 4.42
CA GLY A 42 -3.91 2.13 5.37
C GLY A 42 -3.52 3.43 4.67
N SER A 43 -3.37 4.50 5.43
CA SER A 43 -2.96 5.81 4.90
C SER A 43 -2.04 6.54 5.89
N TRP A 44 -1.17 7.41 5.39
CA TRP A 44 -0.27 8.21 6.22
C TRP A 44 0.03 9.56 5.58
N LEU A 45 0.55 10.48 6.38
CA LEU A 45 1.14 11.74 5.92
C LEU A 45 2.66 11.58 5.88
N VAL A 46 3.29 11.91 4.75
CA VAL A 46 4.75 11.83 4.63
C VAL A 46 5.39 12.93 5.49
N GLY A 47 6.25 12.51 6.44
CA GLY A 47 6.93 13.42 7.35
C GLY A 47 7.99 14.30 6.68
N SER A 48 8.37 15.40 7.34
CA SER A 48 9.33 16.40 6.86
C SER A 48 10.77 15.89 6.68
N GLY A 49 11.12 14.76 7.28
CA GLY A 49 12.47 14.19 7.21
C GLY A 49 12.85 13.59 5.86
N GLY A 50 11.91 13.47 4.89
CA GLY A 50 12.15 12.94 3.52
C GLY A 50 12.66 11.49 3.44
N GLY A 51 12.99 10.90 4.59
CA GLY A 51 13.44 9.53 4.77
C GLY A 51 12.26 8.58 4.74
N GLY A 52 12.48 7.43 4.13
CA GLY A 52 11.44 6.45 3.91
C GLY A 52 10.64 6.08 5.15
N ALA A 53 9.38 5.70 4.92
CA ALA A 53 8.50 5.19 5.94
C ALA A 53 8.33 3.69 5.77
N THR A 54 8.30 2.97 6.89
CA THR A 54 7.65 1.65 6.94
C THR A 54 6.22 1.88 7.38
N VAL A 55 5.28 1.50 6.53
CA VAL A 55 3.84 1.66 6.80
C VAL A 55 3.17 0.31 6.74
N GLU A 56 2.52 -0.04 7.84
CA GLU A 56 1.78 -1.28 8.02
C GLU A 56 0.28 -1.02 7.86
N GLY A 57 -0.44 -2.01 7.34
CA GLY A 57 -1.87 -1.94 7.12
C GLY A 57 -2.51 -3.32 7.04
N SER A 58 -3.82 -3.35 6.81
CA SER A 58 -4.56 -4.58 6.58
C SER A 58 -5.85 -4.31 5.81
N THR A 59 -6.31 -5.29 5.04
CA THR A 59 -7.59 -5.19 4.33
C THR A 59 -8.23 -6.56 4.11
N ILE A 60 -9.55 -6.58 3.92
CA ILE A 60 -10.36 -7.79 3.76
C ILE A 60 -10.33 -8.20 2.28
N VAL A 61 -9.27 -8.90 1.90
CA VAL A 61 -9.09 -9.51 0.59
C VAL A 61 -8.56 -10.93 0.82
N ASP A 62 -9.08 -11.89 0.05
CA ASP A 62 -8.54 -13.25 0.05
C ASP A 62 -7.06 -13.19 -0.38
N PRO A 63 -6.11 -13.74 0.42
CA PRO A 63 -4.70 -13.75 0.05
C PRO A 63 -4.41 -14.29 -1.35
N ASP A 64 -5.17 -15.30 -1.81
CA ASP A 64 -4.97 -15.92 -3.13
C ASP A 64 -5.52 -15.05 -4.28
N ALA A 65 -6.30 -14.02 -3.94
CA ALA A 65 -6.84 -13.05 -4.88
C ALA A 65 -5.95 -11.80 -5.04
N VAL A 66 -4.92 -11.59 -4.21
CA VAL A 66 -4.07 -10.40 -4.33
C VAL A 66 -3.14 -10.51 -5.54
N THR A 67 -3.04 -9.44 -6.33
CA THR A 67 -2.15 -9.34 -7.50
C THR A 67 -1.16 -8.18 -7.42
N GLY A 68 -1.37 -7.22 -6.51
CA GLY A 68 -0.41 -6.16 -6.32
C GLY A 68 -0.71 -5.24 -5.15
N VAL A 69 0.23 -4.34 -4.89
CA VAL A 69 0.10 -3.23 -3.95
C VAL A 69 0.48 -1.94 -4.67
N ALA A 70 -0.39 -0.93 -4.57
CA ALA A 70 -0.12 0.42 -5.03
C ALA A 70 -0.01 1.39 -3.86
N ILE A 71 0.83 2.40 -4.02
CA ILE A 71 0.86 3.59 -3.17
C ILE A 71 0.29 4.73 -3.97
N ARG A 72 -0.86 5.24 -3.52
CA ARG A 72 -1.61 6.29 -4.20
C ARG A 72 -1.60 7.58 -3.41
N ASP A 73 -1.44 8.71 -4.07
CA ASP A 73 -1.58 10.02 -3.42
C ASP A 73 -3.06 10.43 -3.29
N GLU A 74 -3.31 11.50 -2.54
CA GLU A 74 -4.68 12.02 -2.35
C GLU A 74 -5.34 12.54 -3.63
N GLY A 75 -4.56 12.78 -4.70
CA GLY A 75 -5.07 13.14 -6.02
C GLY A 75 -5.50 11.92 -6.85
N GLY A 76 -5.32 10.70 -6.31
CA GLY A 76 -5.64 9.46 -7.02
C GLY A 76 -4.52 8.96 -7.93
N THR A 77 -3.34 9.56 -7.89
CA THR A 77 -2.21 9.15 -8.74
C THR A 77 -1.41 8.04 -8.07
N ASP A 78 -1.19 6.93 -8.79
CA ASP A 78 -0.28 5.87 -8.35
C ASP A 78 1.16 6.35 -8.43
N LEU A 79 1.78 6.50 -7.25
CA LEU A 79 3.18 6.86 -7.11
C LEU A 79 4.09 5.64 -7.27
N ILE A 80 3.61 4.48 -6.83
CA ILE A 80 4.35 3.21 -6.81
C ILE A 80 3.32 2.10 -7.05
N THR A 81 3.67 1.13 -7.89
CA THR A 81 2.89 -0.11 -8.07
C THR A 81 3.86 -1.29 -8.03
N LEU A 82 3.58 -2.26 -7.17
CA LEU A 82 4.40 -3.45 -6.97
C LEU A 82 3.53 -4.69 -7.19
N PRO A 83 3.90 -5.62 -8.08
CA PRO A 83 3.28 -6.94 -8.13
C PRO A 83 3.65 -7.74 -6.87
N VAL A 84 2.78 -8.68 -6.48
CA VAL A 84 3.02 -9.63 -5.38
C VAL A 84 3.27 -11.03 -5.87
#